data_AF-A0A0C2CLS2-F1
#
_entry.id   AF-A0A0C2CLS2-F1
#
_cell.length_a   1.000
_cell.length_b   1.000
_cell.length_c   1.000
_cell.angle_alpha   90.00
_cell.angle_beta   90.00
_cell.angle_gamma   90.00
#
_symmetry.space_group_name_H-M   'P 1'
#
loop_
_entity.id
_entity.type
_entity.pdbx_description
1 polymer ?
#
loop_
_entity_poly.entity_id
_entity_poly.type
_entity_poly.pdbx_seq_one_letter_code
_entity_poly.pdbx_strand_id
1 'polypeptide(L)'
;MALFKPADGILRTNVSWDDLQECVFEAFGEDAKFGPNKDAKDIGFANGFMSKICLVTPDWQTNVNGIPGKFVVKVYYMREFSEQNPLKGLIIMEYLADNLSLHIFDNLTPDDILQALRTIASLEAASLKFNDDDNALFMENIFGEMFAKALTKEVSK
;
A
#
# COMPACT_ATOMS: atom_id res chain seq x y z
N MET A 1 13.81 -0.21 20.91
CA MET A 1 14.75 -0.82 19.95
C MET A 1 14.20 -0.59 18.56
N ALA A 2 14.92 0.17 17.73
CA ALA A 2 14.58 0.31 16.31
C ALA A 2 15.22 -0.86 15.56
N LEU A 3 14.39 -1.74 15.01
CA LEU A 3 14.83 -2.90 14.24
C LEU A 3 15.11 -2.43 12.81
N PHE A 4 16.38 -2.16 12.51
CA PHE A 4 16.86 -1.63 11.23
C PHE A 4 17.72 -2.67 10.49
N LYS A 5 17.35 -3.96 10.54
CA LYS A 5 17.95 -4.94 9.64
C LYS A 5 17.09 -4.98 8.38
N PRO A 6 17.59 -4.51 7.22
CA PRO A 6 16.88 -4.73 5.97
C PRO A 6 16.67 -6.23 5.79
N ALA A 7 15.47 -6.61 5.38
CA ALA A 7 15.19 -8.00 5.02
C ALA A 7 15.85 -8.32 3.67
N ASP A 8 15.89 -9.60 3.34
CA ASP A 8 16.57 -10.17 2.17
C ASP A 8 15.66 -10.32 0.93
N GLY A 9 14.38 -9.97 1.05
CA GLY A 9 13.42 -10.00 -0.04
C GLY A 9 13.56 -8.86 -1.06
N ILE A 10 12.56 -8.76 -1.94
CA ILE A 10 12.47 -7.80 -3.04
C ILE A 10 12.68 -6.39 -2.50
N LEU A 11 13.67 -5.66 -3.04
CA LEU A 11 14.00 -4.29 -2.62
C LEU A 11 14.21 -4.13 -1.10
N ARG A 12 14.77 -5.15 -0.46
CA ARG A 12 15.01 -5.23 1.01
C ARG A 12 13.74 -5.26 1.85
N THR A 13 12.65 -5.76 1.27
CA THR A 13 11.41 -6.06 1.99
C THR A 13 11.43 -7.48 2.54
N ASN A 14 10.42 -7.81 3.33
CA ASN A 14 10.15 -9.14 3.86
C ASN A 14 9.45 -10.08 2.86
N VAL A 15 9.12 -9.59 1.66
CA VAL A 15 8.49 -10.36 0.58
C VAL A 15 9.58 -10.85 -0.36
N SER A 16 9.72 -12.17 -0.47
CA SER A 16 10.62 -12.82 -1.42
C SER A 16 9.97 -12.98 -2.80
N TRP A 17 10.75 -13.43 -3.77
CA TRP A 17 10.22 -13.77 -5.10
C TRP A 17 9.29 -14.97 -5.08
N ASP A 18 9.50 -15.92 -4.16
CA ASP A 18 8.66 -17.11 -4.03
C ASP A 18 7.29 -16.73 -3.45
N ASP A 19 7.25 -15.86 -2.44
CA ASP A 19 5.99 -15.33 -1.91
C ASP A 19 5.19 -14.59 -3.00
N LEU A 20 5.87 -13.75 -3.79
CA LEU A 20 5.22 -13.04 -4.88
C LEU A 20 4.75 -14.00 -5.99
N GLN A 21 5.48 -15.09 -6.24
CA GLN A 21 5.11 -16.10 -7.23
C GLN A 21 3.81 -16.80 -6.86
N GLU A 22 3.62 -17.13 -5.57
CA GLU A 22 2.36 -17.69 -5.06
C GLU A 22 1.19 -16.73 -5.30
N CYS A 23 1.35 -15.45 -4.94
CA CYS A 23 0.32 -14.43 -5.20
C CYS A 23 0.04 -14.24 -6.70
N VAL A 24 1.06 -14.35 -7.54
CA VAL A 24 0.90 -14.26 -9.02
C VAL A 24 0.15 -15.46 -9.57
N PHE A 25 0.35 -16.67 -9.04
CA PHE A 25 -0.44 -17.83 -9.44
C PHE A 25 -1.91 -17.67 -9.06
N GLU A 26 -2.21 -17.10 -7.89
CA GLU A 26 -3.58 -16.81 -7.50
C GLU A 26 -4.22 -15.74 -8.40
N ALA A 27 -3.47 -14.69 -8.77
CA ALA A 27 -3.98 -13.56 -9.55
C ALA A 27 -4.10 -13.85 -11.05
N PHE A 28 -3.17 -14.61 -11.62
CA PHE A 28 -3.00 -14.78 -13.07
C PHE A 28 -3.00 -16.23 -13.55
N GLY A 29 -3.08 -17.20 -12.63
CA GLY A 29 -3.07 -18.64 -12.91
C GLY A 29 -1.70 -19.30 -12.76
N GLU A 30 -1.69 -20.62 -12.56
CA GLU A 30 -0.47 -21.43 -12.30
C GLU A 30 0.57 -21.38 -13.41
N ASP A 31 0.17 -21.05 -14.64
CA ASP A 31 1.09 -20.90 -15.75
C ASP A 31 1.89 -19.60 -15.68
N ALA A 32 1.50 -18.60 -14.89
CA ALA A 32 2.18 -17.29 -14.79
C ALA A 32 3.48 -17.37 -13.97
N LYS A 33 4.47 -18.10 -14.50
CA LYS A 33 5.73 -18.37 -13.83
C LYS A 33 6.82 -17.36 -14.21
N PHE A 34 7.46 -16.79 -13.20
CA PHE A 34 8.59 -15.89 -13.39
C PHE A 34 9.83 -16.60 -13.94
N GLY A 35 10.62 -15.83 -14.68
CA GLY A 35 11.88 -16.28 -15.24
C GLY A 35 13.11 -15.97 -14.40
N PRO A 36 14.29 -16.40 -14.88
CA PRO A 36 15.56 -16.09 -14.24
C PRO A 36 15.92 -14.60 -14.33
N ASN A 37 15.46 -13.87 -15.35
CA ASN A 37 15.79 -12.46 -15.58
C ASN A 37 14.72 -11.50 -15.03
N LYS A 38 13.88 -11.97 -14.10
CA LYS A 38 12.91 -11.11 -13.40
C LYS A 38 13.63 -10.00 -12.62
N ASP A 39 13.02 -8.83 -12.59
CA ASP A 39 13.59 -7.63 -11.98
C ASP A 39 12.53 -6.82 -11.22
N ALA A 40 12.98 -6.03 -10.25
CA ALA A 40 12.13 -5.11 -9.50
C ALA A 40 12.82 -3.76 -9.29
N LYS A 41 12.09 -2.67 -9.56
CA LYS A 41 12.59 -1.30 -9.37
C LYS A 41 11.73 -0.52 -8.37
N ASP A 42 12.36 0.21 -7.46
CA ASP A 42 11.64 1.13 -6.56
C ASP A 42 11.18 2.36 -7.33
N ILE A 43 9.87 2.51 -7.52
CA ILE A 43 9.26 3.69 -8.16
C ILE A 43 8.56 4.60 -7.14
N GLY A 44 8.56 4.22 -5.86
CA GLY A 44 7.94 4.99 -4.76
C GLY A 44 8.95 5.79 -3.94
N PHE A 45 10.25 5.67 -4.23
CA PHE A 45 11.30 6.34 -3.51
C PHE A 45 11.07 7.86 -3.42
N ALA A 46 11.28 8.42 -2.24
CA ALA A 46 11.12 9.85 -1.91
C ALA A 46 9.69 10.43 -2.06
N ASN A 47 8.66 9.61 -2.27
CA ASN A 47 7.26 10.07 -2.37
C ASN A 47 6.46 9.95 -1.04
N GLY A 48 7.12 9.67 0.08
CA GLY A 48 6.47 9.65 1.40
C GLY A 48 5.55 8.45 1.68
N PHE A 49 5.60 7.40 0.86
CA PHE A 49 4.82 6.19 1.10
C PHE A 49 5.36 5.39 2.31
N MET A 50 4.46 4.94 3.20
CA MET A 50 4.77 3.95 4.26
C MET A 50 4.84 2.50 3.71
N SER A 51 5.22 2.35 2.45
CA SER A 51 5.26 1.08 1.72
C SER A 51 6.35 1.14 0.65
N LYS A 52 6.88 -0.01 0.24
CA LYS A 52 7.74 -0.12 -0.95
C LYS A 52 6.86 -0.27 -2.17
N ILE A 53 7.11 0.55 -3.20
CA ILE A 53 6.40 0.45 -4.48
C ILE A 53 7.35 -0.17 -5.50
N CYS A 54 7.18 -1.46 -5.75
CA CYS A 54 8.03 -2.26 -6.63
C CYS A 54 7.40 -2.33 -8.02
N LEU A 55 8.03 -1.75 -9.04
CA LEU A 55 7.70 -2.06 -10.43
C LEU A 55 8.38 -3.38 -10.82
N VAL A 56 7.58 -4.42 -11.04
CA VAL A 56 8.06 -5.77 -11.35
C VAL A 56 8.10 -5.97 -12.87
N THR A 57 9.25 -6.43 -13.35
CA THR A 57 9.44 -6.97 -14.70
C THR A 57 9.62 -8.49 -14.57
N PRO A 58 8.59 -9.28 -14.90
CA PRO A 58 8.46 -10.68 -14.44
C PRO A 58 9.25 -11.73 -15.22
N ASP A 59 9.73 -11.44 -16.44
CA ASP A 59 10.41 -12.40 -17.33
C ASP A 59 9.60 -13.69 -17.55
N TRP A 60 8.34 -13.55 -17.98
CA TRP A 60 7.41 -14.67 -18.12
C TRP A 60 8.00 -15.83 -18.95
N GLN A 61 7.96 -17.05 -18.41
CA GLN A 61 8.48 -18.25 -19.07
C GLN A 61 7.44 -18.96 -19.96
N THR A 62 6.19 -18.53 -19.88
CA THR A 62 5.04 -19.14 -20.52
C THR A 62 4.32 -18.10 -21.39
N ASN A 63 3.76 -18.56 -22.51
CA ASN A 63 2.92 -17.72 -23.37
C ASN A 63 1.47 -17.74 -22.87
N VAL A 64 1.24 -17.26 -21.65
CA VAL A 64 -0.13 -17.08 -21.13
C VAL A 64 -0.69 -15.78 -21.70
N ASN A 65 -1.88 -15.87 -22.30
CA ASN A 65 -2.57 -14.68 -22.78
C ASN A 65 -3.17 -13.90 -21.59
N GLY A 66 -3.10 -12.57 -21.64
CA GLY A 66 -3.73 -11.70 -20.65
C GLY A 66 -2.90 -11.40 -19.40
N ILE A 67 -1.64 -11.84 -19.33
CA ILE A 67 -0.71 -11.44 -18.26
C ILE A 67 -0.02 -10.10 -18.59
N PRO A 68 0.19 -9.22 -17.60
CA PRO A 68 0.76 -7.91 -17.84
C PRO A 68 2.27 -7.99 -18.10
N GLY A 69 2.79 -7.19 -19.04
CA GLY A 69 4.24 -7.12 -19.30
C GLY A 69 5.05 -6.55 -18.13
N LYS A 70 4.42 -5.70 -17.30
CA LYS A 70 4.92 -5.18 -16.03
C LYS A 70 3.73 -4.94 -15.10
N PHE A 71 3.95 -5.01 -13.80
CA PHE A 71 2.94 -4.69 -12.80
C PHE A 71 3.59 -4.07 -11.57
N VAL A 72 2.78 -3.43 -10.71
CA VAL A 72 3.26 -2.81 -9.49
C VAL A 72 2.90 -3.70 -8.30
N VAL A 73 3.85 -3.90 -7.40
CA VAL A 73 3.62 -4.52 -6.10
C VAL A 73 3.85 -3.49 -5.02
N LYS A 74 2.83 -3.23 -4.21
CA LYS A 74 2.94 -2.40 -3.02
C LYS A 74 3.11 -3.29 -1.80
N VAL A 75 4.29 -3.26 -1.19
CA VAL A 75 4.62 -4.02 0.02
C VAL A 75 4.50 -3.12 1.24
N TYR A 76 3.64 -3.48 2.19
CA TYR A 76 3.37 -2.65 3.37
C TYR A 76 4.39 -2.91 4.48
N TYR A 77 4.96 -1.82 5.02
CA TYR A 77 5.91 -1.87 6.13
C TYR A 77 5.17 -1.74 7.46
N MET A 78 4.68 -2.85 8.00
CA MET A 78 4.10 -2.87 9.34
C MET A 78 4.99 -3.72 10.26
N ARG A 79 6.18 -3.20 10.59
CA ARG A 79 7.17 -3.80 11.53
C ARG A 79 7.77 -5.14 11.09
N GLU A 80 8.81 -5.57 11.81
CA GLU A 80 9.34 -6.93 11.71
C GLU A 80 8.26 -7.93 12.15
N PHE A 81 8.27 -9.11 11.55
CA PHE A 81 7.34 -10.17 11.91
C PHE A 81 7.51 -10.58 13.37
N SER A 82 6.39 -10.79 14.04
CA SER A 82 6.32 -11.36 15.38
C SER A 82 5.24 -12.42 15.40
N GLU A 83 5.13 -13.19 16.49
CA GLU A 83 4.01 -14.12 16.67
C GLU A 83 2.63 -13.44 16.57
N GLN A 84 2.55 -12.11 16.75
CA GLN A 84 1.31 -11.33 16.62
C GLN A 84 1.05 -10.79 15.21
N ASN A 85 2.00 -10.96 14.29
CA ASN A 85 2.01 -10.46 12.93
C ASN A 85 2.69 -11.54 12.06
N PRO A 86 1.97 -12.59 11.62
CA PRO A 86 2.58 -13.66 10.84
C PRO A 86 2.48 -13.47 9.31
N LEU A 87 1.69 -12.51 8.81
CA LEU A 87 1.30 -12.45 7.39
C LEU A 87 2.00 -11.33 6.62
N LYS A 88 2.56 -11.68 5.44
CA LYS A 88 3.10 -10.73 4.45
C LYS A 88 1.95 -9.97 3.77
N GLY A 89 1.88 -8.66 3.98
CA GLY A 89 0.90 -7.79 3.33
C GLY A 89 1.42 -7.15 2.06
N LEU A 90 0.87 -7.54 0.90
CA LEU A 90 1.16 -6.92 -0.39
C LEU A 90 -0.11 -6.73 -1.22
N ILE A 91 -0.06 -5.82 -2.19
CA ILE A 91 -1.11 -5.65 -3.21
C ILE A 91 -0.43 -5.64 -4.58
N ILE A 92 -0.94 -6.47 -5.49
CA ILE A 92 -0.59 -6.47 -6.91
C ILE A 92 -1.54 -5.51 -7.63
N MET A 93 -0.98 -4.61 -8.43
CA MET A 93 -1.71 -3.58 -9.16
C MET A 93 -1.23 -3.52 -10.60
N GLU A 94 -2.11 -3.13 -11.51
CA GLU A 94 -1.75 -2.86 -12.91
C GLU A 94 -0.73 -1.72 -13.00
N TYR A 95 0.25 -1.86 -13.90
CA TYR A 95 1.17 -0.77 -14.22
C TYR A 95 0.64 0.02 -15.43
N LEU A 96 0.19 1.24 -15.17
CA LEU A 96 -0.16 2.20 -16.21
C LEU A 96 1.09 3.01 -16.59
N ALA A 97 1.62 2.76 -17.78
CA ALA A 97 2.84 3.42 -18.27
C ALA A 97 2.60 4.87 -18.73
N ASP A 98 1.37 5.18 -19.12
CA ASP A 98 0.99 6.50 -19.63
C ASP A 98 0.65 7.44 -18.48
N ASN A 99 0.88 8.74 -18.71
CA ASN A 99 0.56 9.82 -17.78
C ASN A 99 -0.96 10.10 -17.78
N LEU A 100 -1.75 9.03 -17.63
CA LEU A 100 -3.20 9.06 -17.63
C LEU A 100 -3.66 9.81 -16.38
N SER A 101 -4.11 11.06 -16.56
CA SER A 101 -4.77 11.80 -15.50
C SER A 101 -6.15 11.19 -15.31
N LEU A 102 -6.24 10.18 -14.44
CA LEU A 102 -7.50 9.63 -14.00
C LEU A 102 -8.06 10.53 -12.91
N HIS A 103 -8.99 11.41 -13.27
CA HIS A 103 -9.70 12.15 -12.24
C HIS A 103 -10.75 11.25 -11.60
N ILE A 104 -10.90 11.36 -10.28
CA ILE A 104 -11.91 10.59 -9.54
C ILE A 104 -13.33 10.83 -10.11
N PHE A 105 -13.60 12.04 -10.61
CA PHE A 105 -14.88 12.40 -11.22
C PHE A 105 -15.10 11.83 -12.62
N ASP A 106 -14.08 11.28 -13.28
CA ASP A 106 -14.27 10.61 -14.57
C ASP A 106 -14.96 9.24 -14.38
N ASN A 107 -14.86 8.65 -13.19
CA ASN A 107 -15.37 7.31 -12.88
C ASN A 107 -16.49 7.28 -11.84
N LEU A 108 -16.76 8.40 -11.16
CA LEU A 108 -17.78 8.49 -10.11
C LEU A 108 -18.81 9.57 -10.46
N THR A 109 -20.08 9.21 -10.39
CA THR A 109 -21.19 10.16 -10.48
C THR A 109 -21.43 10.82 -9.11
N PRO A 110 -22.12 11.97 -9.06
CA PRO A 110 -22.53 12.58 -7.80
C PRO A 110 -23.35 11.63 -6.91
N ASP A 111 -24.16 10.75 -7.51
CA ASP A 111 -24.98 9.78 -6.78
C ASP A 111 -24.12 8.70 -6.11
N ASP A 112 -23.02 8.26 -6.75
CA ASP A 112 -22.09 7.27 -6.18
C ASP A 112 -21.44 7.77 -4.88
N ILE A 113 -21.20 9.08 -4.78
CA ILE A 113 -20.57 9.70 -3.60
C ILE A 113 -21.60 10.31 -2.62
N LEU A 114 -22.88 10.35 -3.00
CA LEU A 114 -23.91 11.07 -2.25
C LEU A 114 -24.05 10.55 -0.82
N GLN A 115 -23.98 9.23 -0.62
CA GLN A 115 -24.05 8.64 0.71
C GLN A 115 -22.86 9.07 1.59
N ALA A 116 -21.66 9.06 1.04
CA ALA A 116 -20.46 9.48 1.76
C ALA A 116 -20.56 10.96 2.15
N LEU A 117 -20.97 11.82 1.20
CA LEU A 117 -21.18 13.24 1.43
C LEU A 117 -22.25 13.50 2.51
N ARG A 118 -23.39 12.80 2.46
CA ARG A 118 -24.43 12.92 3.50
C ARG A 118 -23.94 12.48 4.87
N THR A 119 -23.12 11.44 4.91
CA THR A 119 -22.56 10.93 6.17
C THR A 119 -21.57 11.95 6.76
N ILE A 120 -20.68 12.50 5.94
CA ILE A 120 -19.76 13.57 6.35
C ILE A 120 -20.55 14.78 6.86
N ALA A 121 -21.55 15.25 6.10
CA ALA A 121 -22.39 16.38 6.52
C ALA A 121 -23.13 16.11 7.83
N SER A 122 -23.58 14.87 8.06
CA SER A 122 -24.22 14.48 9.31
C SER A 122 -23.24 14.46 10.49
N LEU A 123 -22.01 13.98 10.27
CA LEU A 123 -20.94 14.00 11.26
C LEU A 123 -20.52 15.44 11.60
N GLU A 124 -20.36 16.30 10.60
CA GLU A 124 -20.07 17.73 10.78
C GLU A 124 -21.21 18.45 11.51
N ALA A 125 -22.47 18.17 11.19
CA ALA A 125 -23.60 18.75 11.93
C ALA A 125 -23.68 18.24 13.38
N ALA A 126 -23.28 16.98 13.62
CA ALA A 126 -23.21 16.43 14.97
C ALA A 126 -22.06 17.03 15.78
N SER A 127 -20.91 17.30 15.16
CA SER A 127 -19.75 17.87 15.85
C SER A 127 -20.01 19.28 16.38
N LEU A 128 -20.92 20.05 15.76
CA LEU A 128 -21.37 21.35 16.29
C LEU A 128 -22.03 21.26 17.68
N LYS A 129 -22.44 20.08 18.11
CA LYS A 129 -23.05 19.85 19.43
C LYS A 129 -22.04 19.37 20.47
N PHE A 130 -20.79 19.17 20.09
CA PHE A 130 -19.73 18.73 21.01
C PHE A 130 -19.41 19.83 22.01
N ASN A 131 -19.28 19.45 23.27
CA ASN A 131 -18.80 20.34 24.32
C ASN A 131 -17.26 20.37 24.36
N ASP A 132 -16.70 21.19 25.25
CA ASP A 132 -15.24 21.35 25.36
C ASP A 132 -14.54 20.03 25.77
N ASP A 133 -15.19 19.18 26.58
CA ASP A 133 -14.65 17.87 26.98
C ASP A 133 -14.63 16.89 25.79
N ASP A 134 -15.69 16.87 24.98
CA ASP A 134 -15.75 16.06 23.75
C ASP A 134 -14.68 16.50 22.75
N ASN A 135 -14.50 17.82 22.58
CA ASN A 135 -13.50 18.38 21.67
C ASN A 135 -12.06 18.08 22.14
N ALA A 136 -11.82 18.01 23.45
CA ALA A 136 -10.51 17.66 24.00
C ALA A 136 -10.06 16.25 23.59
N LEU A 137 -11.00 15.30 23.43
CA LEU A 137 -10.70 13.93 22.97
C LEU A 137 -10.19 13.86 21.52
N PHE A 138 -10.58 14.82 20.67
CA PHE A 138 -10.08 14.91 19.28
C PHE A 138 -8.71 15.61 19.20
N MET A 139 -8.38 16.42 20.21
CA MET A 139 -7.11 17.15 20.31
C MET A 139 -6.01 16.33 20.99
N GLU A 140 -6.35 15.20 21.62
CA GLU A 140 -5.34 14.20 21.96
C GLU A 140 -4.63 13.77 20.68
N ASN A 141 -3.29 13.78 20.72
CA ASN A 141 -2.46 13.46 19.58
C ASN A 141 -2.45 11.93 19.34
N ILE A 142 -3.62 11.37 19.01
CA ILE A 142 -3.83 9.95 18.76
C ILE A 142 -2.91 9.45 17.65
N PHE A 143 -2.64 10.29 16.64
CA PHE A 143 -1.69 9.97 15.58
C PHE A 143 -0.25 10.05 16.09
N GLY A 144 0.08 11.03 16.92
CA GLY A 144 1.36 11.13 17.59
C GLY A 144 1.67 9.90 18.43
N GLU A 145 0.75 9.43 19.27
CA GLU A 145 1.00 8.25 20.11
C GLU A 145 1.01 6.94 19.31
N MET A 146 0.03 6.76 18.41
CA MET A 146 -0.11 5.54 17.61
C MET A 146 1.03 5.39 16.60
N PHE A 147 1.43 6.49 15.95
CA PHE A 147 2.49 6.50 14.95
C PHE A 147 3.86 6.96 15.47
N ALA A 148 4.02 7.41 16.73
CA ALA A 148 5.34 7.73 17.32
C ALA A 148 6.31 6.55 17.26
N LYS A 149 5.79 5.33 17.33
CA LYS A 149 6.61 4.11 17.18
C LYS A 149 7.02 3.83 15.73
N ALA A 150 6.34 4.43 14.75
CA ALA A 150 6.59 4.27 13.32
C ALA A 150 7.37 5.46 12.71
N LEU A 151 7.17 6.68 13.23
CA LEU A 151 7.90 7.88 12.86
C LEU A 151 9.26 7.90 13.57
N THR A 152 10.34 7.67 12.81
CA THR A 152 11.70 7.81 13.34
C THR A 152 12.06 9.28 13.56
N LYS A 153 13.10 9.52 14.37
CA LYS A 153 13.64 10.86 14.71
C LYS A 153 13.98 11.77 13.50
N GLU A 154 13.98 11.27 12.28
CA GLU A 154 14.26 12.07 11.08
C GLU A 154 13.09 12.95 10.63
N VAL A 155 11.86 12.69 11.07
CA VAL A 155 10.67 13.49 10.73
C VAL A 155 10.45 14.65 11.71
N SER A 156 11.19 14.67 12.83
CA SER A 156 11.18 15.77 13.80
C SER A 156 12.31 16.75 13.45
N LYS A 157 12.06 17.66 12.51
CA LYS A 157 12.79 18.92 12.45
C LYS A 157 12.03 20.00 13.21
#